data_AF-A0A6J6KRV3-F1
#
_entry.id   AF-A0A6J6KRV3-F1
#
_cell.length_a   1.000
_cell.length_b   1.000
_cell.length_c   1.000
_cell.angle_alpha   90.00
_cell.angle_beta   90.00
_cell.angle_gamma   90.00
#
_symmetry.space_group_name_H-M   'P 1'
#
loop_
_entity.id
_entity.type
_entity.pdbx_description
1 polymer ?
#
loop_
_entity_poly.entity_id
_entity_poly.type
_entity_poly.pdbx_seq_one_letter_code
_entity_poly.pdbx_strand_id
1 'polypeptide(L)'
;MDPLADKFLAVGGFSALAIRGDISWIPVIVIAGREVLISIYRSIEGRKGISLPARQLGKWKTFIQMAAIGFVLLPLTADLRWLWLSAIWVAVVLTVVSGIDVIVAARRQTAGEN
;
A
#
# COMPACT_ATOMS: atom_id res chain seq x y z
N MET A 1 10.23 12.47 -6.27
CA MET A 1 9.30 11.93 -5.26
C MET A 1 10.03 10.78 -4.59
N ASP A 2 10.31 10.92 -3.29
CA ASP A 2 11.05 9.92 -2.55
C ASP A 2 10.11 8.75 -2.20
N PRO A 3 10.31 7.54 -2.74
CA PRO A 3 9.45 6.40 -2.51
C PRO A 3 9.39 5.96 -1.04
N LEU A 4 10.35 6.40 -0.21
CA LEU A 4 10.37 6.13 1.22
C LEU A 4 9.37 7.06 1.94
N ALA A 5 9.42 8.37 1.64
CA ALA A 5 8.57 9.37 2.26
C ALA A 5 7.07 9.12 1.98
N ASP A 6 6.74 8.73 0.74
CA ASP A 6 5.36 8.45 0.34
C ASP A 6 4.73 7.29 1.15
N LYS A 7 5.54 6.28 1.49
CA LYS A 7 5.12 5.14 2.33
C LYS A 7 4.90 5.54 3.78
N PHE A 8 5.82 6.33 4.33
CA PHE A 8 5.68 6.86 5.69
C PHE A 8 4.46 7.77 5.82
N LEU A 9 4.15 8.57 4.80
CA LEU A 9 2.95 9.41 4.80
C LEU A 9 1.68 8.55 4.84
N ALA A 10 1.59 7.51 4.00
CA ALA A 10 0.43 6.63 3.97
C ALA A 10 0.25 5.89 5.32
N VAL A 11 1.29 5.21 5.78
CA VAL A 11 1.25 4.45 7.05
C VAL A 11 1.00 5.38 8.23
N GLY A 12 1.65 6.55 8.28
CA GLY A 12 1.47 7.56 9.32
C GLY A 12 0.05 8.12 9.35
N GLY A 13 -0.52 8.45 8.18
CA GLY A 13 -1.90 8.93 8.07
C GLY A 13 -2.91 7.90 8.56
N PHE A 14 -2.79 6.64 8.13
CA PHE A 14 -3.64 5.56 8.63
C PHE A 14 -3.45 5.30 10.13
N SER A 15 -2.21 5.40 10.64
CA SER A 15 -1.94 5.24 12.07
C SER A 15 -2.58 6.36 12.90
N ALA A 16 -2.52 7.60 12.44
CA ALA A 16 -3.17 8.73 13.12
C ALA A 16 -4.69 8.55 13.23
N LEU A 17 -5.34 8.06 12.17
CA LEU A 17 -6.77 7.73 12.17
C LEU A 17 -7.10 6.58 13.13
N ALA A 18 -6.25 5.56 13.20
CA ALA A 18 -6.43 4.45 14.13
C ALA A 18 -6.25 4.88 15.60
N ILE A 19 -5.28 5.75 15.87
CA ILE A 19 -5.04 6.34 17.20
C ILE A 19 -6.24 7.19 17.66
N ARG A 20 -6.83 7.96 16.73
CA ARG A 20 -8.04 8.75 17.01
C ARG A 20 -9.29 7.88 17.22
N GLY A 21 -9.24 6.61 16.82
CA GLY A 21 -10.33 5.65 16.95
C GLY A 21 -11.32 5.62 15.78
N ASP A 22 -11.01 6.30 14.66
CA ASP A 22 -11.91 6.32 13.49
C ASP A 22 -11.94 4.98 12.75
N ILE A 23 -10.79 4.30 12.75
CA ILE A 23 -10.57 3.06 12.01
C ILE A 23 -9.93 2.00 12.91
N SER A 24 -10.16 0.73 12.57
CA SER A 24 -9.44 -0.39 13.21
C SER A 24 -7.94 -0.33 12.85
N TRP A 25 -7.09 -0.97 13.65
CA TRP A 25 -5.66 -1.15 13.34
C TRP A 25 -5.39 -2.13 12.19
N ILE A 26 -6.38 -2.93 11.78
CA ILE A 26 -6.21 -3.95 10.74
C ILE A 26 -5.69 -3.38 9.41
N PRO A 27 -6.28 -2.32 8.80
CA PRO A 27 -5.77 -1.73 7.57
C PRO A 27 -4.34 -1.20 7.71
N VAL A 28 -4.01 -0.61 8.87
CA VAL A 28 -2.67 -0.07 9.17
C VAL A 28 -1.63 -1.18 9.10
N ILE A 29 -1.87 -2.28 9.82
CA ILE A 29 -0.95 -3.42 9.91
C ILE A 29 -0.78 -4.08 8.55
N VAL A 30 -1.88 -4.29 7.81
CA VAL A 30 -1.83 -4.92 6.48
C VAL A 30 -1.04 -4.05 5.49
N ILE A 31 -1.28 -2.75 5.48
CA ILE A 31 -0.58 -1.82 4.57
C ILE A 31 0.90 -1.75 4.93
N ALA A 32 1.24 -1.50 6.20
CA ALA A 32 2.61 -1.34 6.65
C ALA A 32 3.42 -2.64 6.48
N GLY A 33 2.87 -3.77 6.93
CA GLY A 33 3.51 -5.08 6.82
C GLY A 33 3.81 -5.44 5.36
N ARG A 34 2.85 -5.20 4.46
CA ARG A 34 3.07 -5.42 3.02
C ARG A 34 4.15 -4.49 2.47
N GLU A 35 4.14 -3.21 2.82
CA GLU A 35 5.14 -2.26 2.31
C GLU A 35 6.57 -2.63 2.70
N VAL A 36 6.77 -3.03 3.96
CA VAL A 36 8.06 -3.53 4.45
C VAL A 36 8.46 -4.80 3.72
N LEU A 37 7.55 -5.78 3.64
CA LEU A 37 7.83 -7.08 3.02
C LEU A 37 8.24 -6.95 1.54
N ILE A 38 7.52 -6.13 0.76
CA ILE A 38 7.87 -5.90 -0.65
C ILE A 38 9.16 -5.09 -0.80
N SER A 39 9.45 -4.18 0.14
CA SER A 39 10.71 -3.43 0.13
C SER A 39 11.91 -4.34 0.38
N ILE A 40 11.81 -5.23 1.36
CA ILE A 40 12.82 -6.25 1.66
C ILE A 40 12.98 -7.18 0.47
N TYR A 41 11.88 -7.67 -0.09
CA TYR A 41 11.91 -8.59 -1.22
C TYR A 41 12.62 -8.00 -2.44
N ARG A 42 12.30 -6.76 -2.81
CA ARG A 42 13.00 -6.05 -3.90
C ARG A 42 14.48 -5.82 -3.60
N SER A 43 14.84 -5.57 -2.35
CA SER A 43 16.25 -5.43 -1.94
C SER A 43 17.02 -6.73 -2.12
N ILE A 44 16.43 -7.87 -1.78
CA ILE A 44 17.04 -9.20 -1.95
C ILE A 44 17.19 -9.54 -3.44
N GLU A 45 16.14 -9.40 -4.24
CA GLU A 45 16.19 -9.72 -5.67
C GLU A 45 17.10 -8.74 -6.45
N GLY A 46 17.12 -7.47 -6.06
CA GLY A 46 18.04 -6.48 -6.64
C GLY A 46 19.51 -6.83 -6.43
N ARG A 47 19.86 -7.46 -5.29
CA ARG A 47 21.23 -7.98 -5.05
C ARG A 47 21.61 -9.15 -5.96
N LYS A 48 20.62 -9.83 -6.54
CA LYS A 48 20.83 -10.90 -7.53
C LYS A 48 20.89 -10.38 -8.97
N GLY A 49 20.78 -9.06 -9.18
CA GLY A 49 20.73 -8.44 -10.51
C GLY A 49 19.33 -8.40 -11.14
N ILE A 50 18.32 -8.93 -10.44
CA ILE A 50 16.94 -9.01 -10.94
C ILE A 50 16.22 -7.69 -10.65
N SER A 51 15.94 -6.90 -11.69
CA SER A 51 15.18 -5.66 -11.55
C SER A 51 13.67 -5.93 -11.64
N LEU A 52 12.93 -5.60 -10.57
CA LEU A 52 11.47 -5.75 -10.50
C LEU A 52 10.80 -4.40 -10.76
N PRO A 53 10.38 -4.10 -12.01
CA PRO A 53 9.79 -2.81 -12.36
C PRO A 53 8.47 -2.58 -11.61
N ALA A 54 8.25 -1.33 -11.21
CA ALA A 54 6.99 -0.92 -10.59
C ALA A 54 5.85 -0.94 -11.62
N ARG A 55 4.78 -1.69 -11.34
CA ARG A 55 3.57 -1.74 -12.16
C ARG A 55 2.61 -0.59 -11.83
N GLN A 56 1.75 -0.24 -12.78
CA GLN A 56 0.74 0.84 -12.67
C GLN A 56 -0.20 0.67 -11.46
N LEU A 57 -0.44 -0.56 -10.99
CA LEU A 57 -1.21 -0.82 -9.77
C LEU A 57 -0.62 -0.14 -8.52
N GLY A 58 0.71 0.06 -8.47
CA GLY A 58 1.35 0.76 -7.37
C GLY A 58 0.94 2.24 -7.28
N LYS A 59 0.68 2.90 -8.41
CA LYS A 59 0.23 4.30 -8.47
C LYS A 59 -1.22 4.44 -8.02
N TRP A 60 -2.09 3.55 -8.48
CA TRP A 60 -3.50 3.55 -8.08
C TRP A 60 -3.67 3.27 -6.58
N LYS A 61 -2.89 2.34 -6.04
CA LYS A 61 -2.86 2.05 -4.60
C LYS A 61 -2.59 3.33 -3.79
N THR A 62 -1.53 4.08 -4.11
CA THR A 62 -1.15 5.27 -3.32
C THR A 62 -2.18 6.38 -3.46
N PHE A 63 -2.74 6.60 -4.66
CA PHE A 63 -3.82 7.56 -4.85
C PHE A 63 -5.04 7.24 -3.97
N ILE A 64 -5.47 5.98 -3.96
CA ILE A 64 -6.65 5.55 -3.19
C ILE A 64 -6.38 5.59 -1.68
N GLN A 65 -5.17 5.28 -1.23
CA GLN A 65 -4.78 5.44 0.18
C GLN A 65 -4.89 6.89 0.64
N MET A 66 -4.33 7.83 -0.14
CA MET A 66 -4.40 9.25 0.19
C MET A 66 -5.84 9.78 0.13
N ALA A 67 -6.63 9.34 -0.85
CA ALA A 67 -8.05 9.67 -0.94
C ALA A 67 -8.83 9.14 0.28
N ALA A 68 -8.58 7.91 0.71
CA ALA A 68 -9.21 7.32 1.89
C ALA A 68 -8.92 8.12 3.16
N ILE A 69 -7.65 8.51 3.38
CA ILE A 69 -7.27 9.37 4.51
C ILE A 69 -8.00 10.73 4.40
N GLY A 70 -8.01 11.33 3.21
CA GLY A 70 -8.70 12.58 2.94
C GLY A 70 -10.19 12.52 3.27
N PHE A 71 -10.88 11.43 2.88
CA PHE A 71 -12.31 11.29 3.15
C PHE A 71 -12.66 11.20 4.64
N VAL A 72 -11.78 10.63 5.46
CA VAL A 72 -11.98 10.57 6.91
C VAL A 72 -11.76 11.95 7.57
N LEU A 73 -10.87 12.78 7.01
CA LEU A 73 -10.49 14.08 7.58
C LEU A 73 -11.36 15.24 7.08
N LEU A 74 -11.92 15.15 5.87
CA LEU A 74 -12.71 16.21 5.26
C LEU A 74 -14.10 16.32 5.91
N PRO A 75 -14.52 17.50 6.41
CA PRO A 75 -15.83 17.68 7.03
C PRO A 75 -17.00 17.29 6.13
N LEU A 76 -16.89 17.52 4.81
CA LEU A 76 -17.92 17.18 3.82
C LEU A 76 -18.18 15.67 3.70
N THR A 77 -17.19 14.84 4.02
CA THR A 77 -17.25 13.37 3.85
C THR A 77 -17.11 12.61 5.17
N ALA A 78 -16.84 13.30 6.28
CA ALA A 78 -16.63 12.70 7.59
C ALA A 78 -17.83 11.85 8.05
N ASP A 79 -19.05 12.35 7.81
CA ASP A 79 -20.30 11.66 8.16
C ASP A 79 -20.64 10.49 7.22
N LEU A 80 -20.01 10.44 6.05
CA LEU A 80 -20.22 9.38 5.05
C LEU A 80 -19.37 8.15 5.39
N ARG A 81 -19.69 7.49 6.50
CA ARG A 81 -18.95 6.32 6.99
C ARG A 81 -18.73 5.23 5.93
N TRP A 82 -19.76 4.94 5.16
CA TRP A 82 -19.69 3.93 4.09
C TRP A 82 -18.68 4.32 3.00
N LEU A 83 -18.54 5.61 2.69
CA LEU A 83 -17.65 6.12 1.64
C LEU A 83 -16.20 5.91 2.05
N TRP A 84 -15.77 6.45 3.19
CA TRP A 84 -14.39 6.30 3.60
C TRP A 84 -14.06 4.85 3.96
N LEU A 85 -14.97 4.10 4.59
CA LEU A 85 -14.72 2.70 4.93
C LEU A 85 -14.51 1.85 3.67
N SER A 86 -15.31 2.06 2.62
CA SER A 86 -15.13 1.39 1.34
C SER A 86 -13.80 1.75 0.70
N ALA A 87 -13.42 3.05 0.70
CA ALA A 87 -12.14 3.51 0.16
C ALA A 87 -10.94 2.86 0.88
N ILE A 88 -11.01 2.72 2.21
CA ILE A 88 -9.98 2.04 3.00
C ILE A 88 -9.85 0.57 2.58
N TRP A 89 -10.96 -0.16 2.48
CA TRP A 89 -10.91 -1.57 2.09
C TRP A 89 -10.45 -1.77 0.65
N VAL A 90 -10.83 -0.88 -0.27
CA VAL A 90 -10.28 -0.87 -1.64
C VAL A 90 -8.77 -0.62 -1.60
N ALA A 91 -8.29 0.31 -0.77
CA ALA A 91 -6.86 0.56 -0.59
C ALA A 91 -6.12 -0.68 -0.08
N VAL A 92 -6.71 -1.41 0.88
CA VAL A 92 -6.17 -2.67 1.41
C VAL A 92 -6.10 -3.73 0.31
N VAL A 93 -7.18 -3.95 -0.44
CA VAL A 93 -7.23 -4.92 -1.54
C VAL A 93 -6.17 -4.61 -2.59
N LEU A 94 -6.08 -3.37 -3.06
CA LEU A 94 -5.06 -2.96 -4.02
C LEU A 94 -3.64 -3.11 -3.47
N THR A 95 -3.46 -2.90 -2.17
CA THR A 95 -2.18 -3.13 -1.51
C THR A 95 -1.80 -4.60 -1.60
N VAL A 96 -2.70 -5.52 -1.25
CA VAL A 96 -2.46 -6.96 -1.31
C VAL A 96 -2.21 -7.42 -2.74
N VAL A 97 -3.09 -7.05 -3.69
CA VAL A 97 -2.98 -7.44 -5.11
C VAL A 97 -1.65 -6.98 -5.70
N SER A 98 -1.28 -5.71 -5.49
CA SER A 98 0.01 -5.22 -5.99
C SER A 98 1.22 -5.89 -5.30
N GLY A 99 1.05 -6.44 -4.08
CA GLY A 99 2.09 -7.25 -3.44
C GLY A 99 2.28 -8.59 -4.14
N ILE A 100 1.17 -9.27 -4.44
CA ILE A 100 1.14 -10.53 -5.19
C ILE A 100 1.76 -10.33 -6.58
N ASP A 101 1.41 -9.25 -7.27
CA ASP A 101 1.97 -8.93 -8.60
C ASP A 101 3.50 -8.87 -8.61
N VAL A 102 4.10 -8.31 -7.56
CA VAL A 102 5.56 -8.20 -7.44
C VAL A 102 6.19 -9.58 -7.23
N ILE A 103 5.59 -10.41 -6.37
CA ILE A 103 6.06 -11.78 -6.10
C ILE A 103 5.96 -12.64 -7.36
N VAL A 104 4.84 -12.55 -8.08
CA VAL A 104 4.63 -13.28 -9.34
C VAL A 104 5.60 -12.82 -10.42
N ALA A 105 5.84 -11.51 -10.55
CA ALA A 105 6.79 -10.98 -11.51
C ALA A 105 8.22 -11.49 -11.24
N ALA A 106 8.62 -11.57 -9.97
CA ALA A 106 9.92 -12.10 -9.60
C ALA A 106 10.07 -13.59 -9.90
N ARG A 107 9.07 -14.42 -9.55
CA ARG A 107 9.08 -15.86 -9.88
C ARG A 107 9.24 -16.13 -11.38
N ARG A 108 8.64 -15.28 -12.24
CA ARG A 108 8.76 -15.40 -13.70
C ARG A 108 10.16 -15.08 -14.21
N GLN A 109 10.85 -14.12 -13.60
CA GLN A 109 12.21 -13.76 -14.01
C GLN A 109 13.21 -14.85 -13.59
N THR A 110 13.10 -15.36 -12.35
CA THR A 110 13.97 -16.47 -11.88
C THR A 110 13.76 -17.76 -12.67
N ALA A 111 12.55 -18.00 -13.20
CA ALA A 111 12.25 -19.18 -14.02
C ALA A 111 12.75 -19.08 -15.47
N GLY A 112 13.08 -17.88 -15.96
CA GLY A 112 13.63 -17.67 -17.30
C GLY A 112 15.16 -17.61 -17.34
N GLU A 113 15.83 -17.60 -16.18
CA GLU A 113 17.30 -17.63 -16.05
C GLU A 113 17.87 -19.05 -15.89
N ASN A 114 17.02 -20.08 -15.75
CA ASN A 114 17.40 -21.50 -15.74
C ASN A 114 17.06 -22.16 -17.09
#